data_AF-A0A4Q3WRQ2-F1
#
_entry.id   AF-A0A4Q3WRQ2-F1
#
_cell.length_a   1.000
_cell.length_b   1.000
_cell.length_c   1.000
_cell.angle_alpha   90.00
_cell.angle_beta   90.00
_cell.angle_gamma   90.00
#
_symmetry.space_group_name_H-M   'P 1'
#
loop_
_entity.id
_entity.type
_entity.pdbx_description
1 polymer ?
#
loop_
_entity_poly.entity_id
_entity_poly.type
_entity_poly.pdbx_seq_one_letter_code
_entity_poly.pdbx_strand_id
1 'polypeptide(L)'
;PARQLAQHIDETLLIDETLGQVTQGYSLSERHLRRLFVAAYGVEPKQYLTTRRLLFAKQLLQDTTIPITDVAFSAGFNTPGRLTINMRQAYGFTPERFRQEGAPTKTTGSVTLRADYRPPFDFETLLGILQARATPFERVEGGTYYRRVGGFEIGVSNLPEKNRLSIRIPVELSRQSHAIVRRVRALFDLDANPLVIQEALGADPLLAALIAKHPGQRVPGCWDRFELLLRVVIGQHISVAGATTLMRRLVEQIGGTPAAIAASSPEVIAALGLTTKRADTIWNLARLVEAGELNLDERNPQVFYEQFVAIPGIGPWTAEFLRMRVLRWPDAFPAGDLGLQKAMGLTEKKLGERANAWKPWRSYAAMWLWRSLK
;
A
#
# COMPACT_ATOMS: atom_id res chain seq x y z
N PRO A 1 17.57 3.30 -4.84
CA PRO A 1 17.32 4.63 -5.48
C PRO A 1 16.52 4.56 -6.78
N ALA A 2 17.02 4.00 -7.89
CA ALA A 2 16.29 3.99 -9.17
C ALA A 2 14.94 3.26 -9.10
N ARG A 3 14.90 2.07 -8.50
CA ARG A 3 13.66 1.31 -8.28
C ARG A 3 12.68 2.03 -7.35
N GLN A 4 13.19 2.68 -6.30
CA GLN A 4 12.37 3.48 -5.37
C GLN A 4 11.78 4.71 -6.08
N LEU A 5 12.55 5.38 -6.95
CA LEU A 5 12.05 6.49 -7.75
C LEU A 5 11.00 6.02 -8.76
N ALA A 6 11.22 4.90 -9.44
CA ALA A 6 10.23 4.35 -10.37
C ALA A 6 8.95 3.95 -9.64
N GLN A 7 9.09 3.29 -8.48
CA GLN A 7 7.96 2.97 -7.62
C GLN A 7 7.23 4.24 -7.19
N HIS A 8 7.95 5.30 -6.80
CA HIS A 8 7.35 6.59 -6.43
C HIS A 8 6.62 7.25 -7.61
N ILE A 9 7.17 7.18 -8.83
CA ILE A 9 6.50 7.67 -10.04
C ILE A 9 5.25 6.86 -10.36
N ASP A 10 5.34 5.53 -10.32
CA ASP A 10 4.21 4.62 -10.56
C ASP A 10 3.12 4.77 -9.51
N GLU A 11 3.58 5.11 -8.32
CA GLU A 11 2.77 5.51 -7.21
C GLU A 11 2.16 6.89 -7.50
N THR A 12 2.84 8.02 -7.39
CA THR A 12 2.17 9.33 -7.33
C THR A 12 1.79 9.91 -8.69
N LEU A 13 2.30 9.35 -9.80
CA LEU A 13 2.37 10.00 -11.13
C LEU A 13 2.86 11.46 -11.05
N LEU A 14 3.54 11.82 -9.97
CA LEU A 14 3.91 13.18 -9.60
C LEU A 14 2.76 14.18 -9.83
N ILE A 15 1.53 13.84 -9.42
CA ILE A 15 0.36 14.72 -9.61
C ILE A 15 0.50 15.99 -8.76
N ASP A 16 0.92 15.83 -7.50
CA ASP A 16 1.00 16.92 -6.51
C ASP A 16 2.44 17.36 -6.19
N GLU A 17 3.41 16.91 -6.99
CA GLU A 17 4.84 17.14 -6.75
C GLU A 17 5.63 17.13 -8.07
N THR A 18 6.89 17.56 -8.01
CA THR A 18 7.80 17.60 -9.14
C THR A 18 8.89 16.55 -8.98
N LEU A 19 9.52 16.15 -10.10
CA LEU A 19 10.65 15.22 -10.05
C LEU A 19 11.78 15.75 -9.15
N GLY A 20 12.03 17.07 -9.19
CA GLY A 20 13.00 17.75 -8.33
C GLY A 20 12.70 17.55 -6.84
N GLN A 21 11.46 17.80 -6.41
CA GLN A 21 11.02 17.58 -5.03
C GLN A 21 11.22 16.12 -4.58
N VAL A 22 10.90 15.16 -5.45
CA VAL A 22 11.12 13.74 -5.16
C VAL A 22 12.61 13.42 -5.05
N THR A 23 13.45 13.99 -5.92
CA THR A 23 14.89 13.73 -5.89
C THR A 23 15.59 14.27 -4.66
N GLN A 24 15.09 15.35 -4.03
CA GLN A 24 15.64 15.91 -2.79
C GLN A 24 15.56 14.95 -1.60
N GLY A 25 14.58 14.03 -1.61
CA GLY A 25 14.45 12.98 -0.59
C GLY A 25 15.48 11.85 -0.73
N TYR A 26 16.25 11.81 -1.82
CA TYR A 26 17.36 10.88 -1.97
C TYR A 26 18.66 11.62 -1.65
N SER A 27 19.53 11.05 -0.82
CA SER A 27 20.87 11.60 -0.51
C SER A 27 21.85 11.51 -1.70
N LEU A 28 21.37 11.75 -2.93
CA LEU A 28 22.08 11.63 -4.20
C LEU A 28 21.80 12.86 -5.07
N SER A 29 22.76 13.31 -5.87
CA SER A 29 22.53 14.38 -6.84
C SER A 29 21.55 13.93 -7.93
N GLU A 30 20.74 14.85 -8.45
CA GLU A 30 19.77 14.59 -9.53
C GLU A 30 20.44 13.95 -10.75
N ARG A 31 21.64 14.42 -11.11
CA ARG A 31 22.44 13.85 -12.21
C ARG A 31 22.80 12.38 -11.97
N HIS A 32 23.20 12.03 -10.74
CA HIS A 32 23.54 10.66 -10.39
C HIS A 32 22.29 9.76 -10.40
N LEU A 33 21.17 10.25 -9.86
CA LEU A 33 19.90 9.52 -9.84
C LEU A 33 19.36 9.28 -11.26
N ARG A 34 19.44 10.28 -12.15
CA ARG A 34 19.07 10.14 -13.57
C ARG A 34 19.93 9.08 -14.26
N ARG A 35 21.25 9.08 -14.03
CA ARG A 35 22.16 8.06 -14.59
C ARG A 35 21.80 6.65 -14.10
N LEU A 36 21.56 6.48 -12.80
CA LEU A 36 21.13 5.20 -12.24
C LEU A 36 19.78 4.74 -12.81
N PHE A 37 18.85 5.67 -13.02
CA PHE A 37 17.54 5.37 -13.59
C PHE A 37 17.63 4.92 -15.05
N VAL A 38 18.40 5.64 -15.88
CA VAL A 38 18.65 5.25 -17.27
C VAL A 38 19.34 3.90 -17.35
N ALA A 39 20.32 3.63 -16.47
CA ALA A 39 20.97 2.32 -16.42
C ALA A 39 20.00 1.18 -16.05
N ALA A 40 18.99 1.45 -15.22
CA ALA A 40 18.02 0.44 -14.77
C ALA A 40 16.82 0.26 -15.73
N TYR A 41 16.35 1.31 -16.38
CA TYR A 41 15.10 1.32 -17.16
C TYR A 41 15.27 1.69 -18.63
N GLY A 42 16.48 2.09 -19.07
CA GLY A 42 16.79 2.46 -20.45
C GLY A 42 16.24 3.82 -20.91
N VAL A 43 15.49 4.53 -20.05
CA VAL A 43 14.85 5.81 -20.38
C VAL A 43 15.04 6.81 -19.25
N GLU A 44 14.84 8.09 -19.56
CA GLU A 44 14.88 9.15 -18.54
C GLU A 44 13.64 9.13 -17.64
N PRO A 45 13.76 9.53 -16.35
CA PRO A 45 12.62 9.56 -15.43
C PRO A 45 11.41 10.37 -15.95
N LYS A 46 11.67 11.49 -16.63
CA LYS A 46 10.60 12.33 -17.22
C LYS A 46 9.85 11.60 -18.34
N GLN A 47 10.55 10.86 -19.19
CA GLN A 47 9.94 10.07 -20.25
C GLN A 47 9.19 8.87 -19.69
N TYR A 48 9.76 8.22 -18.67
CA TYR A 48 9.07 7.17 -17.90
C TYR A 48 7.75 7.70 -17.33
N LEU A 49 7.79 8.83 -16.62
CA LEU A 49 6.60 9.48 -16.06
C LEU A 49 5.54 9.78 -17.14
N THR A 50 5.91 10.42 -18.24
CA THR A 50 4.97 10.70 -19.35
C THR A 50 4.32 9.41 -19.86
N THR A 51 5.10 8.35 -20.03
CA THR A 51 4.59 7.04 -20.48
C THR A 51 3.57 6.49 -19.48
N ARG A 52 3.86 6.54 -18.18
CA ARG A 52 2.94 6.07 -17.12
C ARG A 52 1.65 6.89 -17.06
N ARG A 53 1.75 8.22 -17.17
CA ARG A 53 0.58 9.11 -17.27
C ARG A 53 -0.28 8.79 -18.50
N LEU A 54 0.34 8.57 -19.65
CA LEU A 54 -0.36 8.20 -20.89
C LEU A 54 -1.05 6.84 -20.80
N LEU A 55 -0.41 5.83 -20.20
CA LEU A 55 -1.02 4.51 -19.98
C LEU A 55 -2.25 4.62 -19.07
N PHE A 56 -2.16 5.42 -18.01
CA PHE A 56 -3.29 5.64 -17.11
C PHE A 56 -4.43 6.41 -17.80
N ALA A 57 -4.12 7.45 -18.58
CA ALA A 57 -5.12 8.15 -19.39
C ALA A 57 -5.82 7.21 -20.38
N LYS A 58 -5.05 6.36 -21.08
CA LYS A 58 -5.59 5.35 -22.00
C LYS A 58 -6.59 4.43 -21.30
N GLN A 59 -6.24 3.95 -20.11
CA GLN A 59 -7.12 3.14 -19.28
C GLN A 59 -8.42 3.88 -18.95
N LEU A 60 -8.35 5.14 -18.49
CA LEU A 60 -9.53 5.93 -18.17
C LEU A 60 -10.42 6.21 -19.41
N LEU A 61 -9.83 6.39 -20.59
CA LEU A 61 -10.58 6.63 -21.83
C LEU A 61 -11.35 5.39 -22.29
N GLN A 62 -10.78 4.20 -22.13
CA GLN A 62 -11.42 2.92 -22.47
C GLN A 62 -12.50 2.53 -21.48
N ASP A 63 -12.26 2.78 -20.18
CA ASP A 63 -13.05 2.17 -19.12
C ASP A 63 -14.10 3.12 -18.53
N THR A 64 -14.08 4.40 -18.89
CA THR A 64 -14.89 5.43 -18.22
C THR A 64 -15.45 6.47 -19.19
N THR A 65 -16.60 7.07 -18.85
CA THR A 65 -17.22 8.16 -19.61
C THR A 65 -16.93 9.54 -19.05
N ILE A 66 -15.98 9.67 -18.09
CA ILE A 66 -15.68 10.97 -17.48
C ILE A 66 -15.18 11.96 -18.55
N PRO A 67 -15.39 13.27 -18.40
CA PRO A 67 -14.89 14.26 -19.35
C PRO A 67 -13.39 14.09 -19.65
N ILE A 68 -12.94 14.36 -20.89
CA ILE A 68 -11.51 14.32 -21.26
C ILE A 68 -10.69 15.22 -20.33
N THR A 69 -11.29 16.31 -19.85
CA THR A 69 -10.73 17.18 -18.83
C THR A 69 -10.39 16.45 -17.53
N ASP A 70 -11.32 15.66 -16.99
CA ASP A 70 -11.06 14.88 -15.77
C ASP A 70 -10.10 13.72 -16.02
N VAL A 71 -10.09 13.13 -17.23
CA VAL A 71 -9.06 12.15 -17.63
C VAL A 71 -7.67 12.77 -17.57
N ALA A 72 -7.50 13.96 -18.15
CA ALA A 72 -6.22 14.66 -18.18
C ALA A 72 -5.72 14.94 -16.76
N PHE A 73 -6.55 15.52 -15.90
CA PHE A 73 -6.18 15.80 -14.51
C PHE A 73 -5.91 14.53 -13.70
N SER A 74 -6.74 13.50 -13.86
CA SER A 74 -6.55 12.22 -13.15
C SER A 74 -5.25 11.52 -13.57
N ALA A 75 -4.80 11.72 -14.80
CA ALA A 75 -3.53 11.22 -15.31
C ALA A 75 -2.35 12.16 -15.03
N GLY A 76 -2.53 13.23 -14.25
CA GLY A 76 -1.46 14.16 -13.87
C GLY A 76 -1.08 15.16 -14.96
N PHE A 77 -1.91 15.37 -15.97
CA PHE A 77 -1.73 16.47 -16.93
C PHE A 77 -2.42 17.73 -16.41
N ASN A 78 -1.68 18.83 -16.37
CA ASN A 78 -2.20 20.13 -15.89
C ASN A 78 -3.23 20.75 -16.85
N THR A 79 -3.30 20.29 -18.10
CA THR A 79 -4.30 20.73 -19.07
C THR A 79 -4.72 19.59 -20.00
N PRO A 80 -5.97 19.59 -20.51
CA PRO A 80 -6.42 18.63 -21.52
C PRO A 80 -5.59 18.69 -22.80
N GLY A 81 -5.18 19.90 -23.21
CA GLY A 81 -4.33 20.10 -24.38
C GLY A 81 -2.97 19.38 -24.26
N ARG A 82 -2.39 19.31 -23.05
CA ARG A 82 -1.13 18.59 -22.82
C ARG A 82 -1.31 17.07 -23.00
N LEU A 83 -2.42 16.51 -22.53
CA LEU A 83 -2.77 15.11 -22.79
C LEU A 83 -2.90 14.87 -24.30
N THR A 84 -3.64 15.73 -25.02
CA THR A 84 -3.85 15.60 -26.47
C THR A 84 -2.53 15.62 -27.25
N ILE A 85 -1.63 16.55 -26.93
CA ILE A 85 -0.30 16.62 -27.56
C ILE A 85 0.49 15.32 -27.30
N ASN A 86 0.55 14.86 -26.06
CA ASN A 86 1.34 13.67 -25.71
C ASN A 86 0.73 12.38 -26.30
N MET A 87 -0.60 12.24 -26.35
CA MET A 87 -1.25 11.09 -27.00
C MET A 87 -1.02 11.09 -28.51
N ARG A 88 -1.14 12.25 -29.18
CA ARG A 88 -0.86 12.34 -30.61
C ARG A 88 0.59 11.99 -30.92
N GLN A 89 1.54 12.47 -30.10
CA GLN A 89 2.97 12.17 -30.28
C GLN A 89 3.30 10.69 -30.00
N ALA A 90 2.75 10.10 -28.95
CA ALA A 90 3.07 8.74 -28.54
C ALA A 90 2.32 7.66 -29.34
N TYR A 91 1.08 7.94 -29.74
CA TYR A 91 0.17 6.92 -30.29
C TYR A 91 -0.47 7.30 -31.63
N GLY A 92 -0.35 8.55 -32.10
CA GLY A 92 -0.91 9.00 -33.38
C GLY A 92 -2.39 9.40 -33.36
N PHE A 93 -3.06 9.39 -32.20
CA PHE A 93 -4.48 9.76 -32.07
C PHE A 93 -4.75 10.67 -30.87
N THR A 94 -5.88 11.38 -30.91
CA THR A 94 -6.34 12.23 -29.80
C THR A 94 -7.14 11.42 -28.77
N PRO A 95 -7.32 11.92 -27.53
CA PRO A 95 -8.15 11.28 -26.52
C PRO A 95 -9.58 11.00 -26.99
N GLU A 96 -10.19 11.94 -27.72
CA GLU A 96 -11.56 11.81 -28.24
C GLU A 96 -11.66 10.68 -29.26
N ARG A 97 -10.73 10.63 -30.23
CA ARG A 97 -10.70 9.58 -31.24
C ARG A 97 -10.52 8.20 -30.61
N PHE A 98 -9.59 8.10 -29.66
CA PHE A 98 -9.34 6.86 -28.95
C PHE A 98 -10.57 6.34 -28.18
N ARG A 99 -11.35 7.26 -27.58
CA ARG A 99 -12.59 6.90 -26.89
C ARG A 99 -13.69 6.43 -27.86
N GLN A 100 -13.81 7.06 -29.02
CA GLN A 100 -14.80 6.68 -30.02
C GLN A 100 -14.59 5.25 -30.55
N GLU A 101 -13.32 4.83 -30.68
CA GLU A 101 -12.94 3.50 -31.17
C GLU A 101 -13.12 2.38 -30.10
N GLY A 102 -13.42 2.71 -28.84
CA GLY A 102 -13.50 1.75 -27.73
C GLY A 102 -14.49 2.14 -26.63
N ALA A 103 -15.68 2.59 -27.03
CA ALA A 103 -16.64 3.24 -26.13
C ALA A 103 -16.96 2.39 -24.86
N PRO A 104 -16.80 2.97 -23.65
CA PRO A 104 -17.14 2.28 -22.41
C PRO A 104 -18.65 2.03 -22.30
N THR A 105 -19.02 0.88 -21.73
CA THR A 105 -20.41 0.61 -21.33
C THR A 105 -20.78 1.60 -20.23
N LYS A 106 -21.75 2.50 -20.48
CA LYS A 106 -22.17 3.57 -19.56
C LYS A 106 -22.64 2.98 -18.23
N THR A 107 -21.88 3.23 -17.15
CA THR A 107 -22.39 3.08 -15.78
C THR A 107 -22.68 4.48 -15.24
N THR A 108 -23.94 4.80 -14.99
CA THR A 108 -24.35 6.06 -14.36
C THR A 108 -23.88 6.08 -12.90
N GLY A 109 -23.28 7.20 -12.47
CA GLY A 109 -22.91 7.46 -11.07
C GLY A 109 -21.67 6.75 -10.52
N SER A 110 -21.02 5.85 -11.27
CA SER A 110 -19.77 5.22 -10.82
C SER A 110 -18.78 4.97 -11.95
N VAL A 111 -17.51 5.02 -11.60
CA VAL A 111 -16.37 4.71 -12.47
C VAL A 111 -15.79 3.36 -12.04
N THR A 112 -15.55 2.46 -13.00
CA THR A 112 -14.85 1.20 -12.73
C THR A 112 -13.42 1.31 -13.23
N LEU A 113 -12.47 1.30 -12.30
CA LEU A 113 -11.04 1.24 -12.55
C LEU A 113 -10.57 -0.21 -12.44
N ARG A 114 -9.36 -0.50 -12.95
CA ARG A 114 -8.79 -1.85 -12.92
C ARG A 114 -7.35 -1.82 -12.43
N ALA A 115 -6.95 -2.86 -11.73
CA ALA A 115 -5.58 -3.05 -11.31
C ALA A 115 -5.14 -4.50 -11.57
N ASP A 116 -4.28 -4.68 -12.56
CA ASP A 116 -3.77 -5.99 -12.93
C ASP A 116 -2.78 -6.52 -11.87
N TYR A 117 -2.76 -7.85 -11.73
CA TYR A 117 -1.81 -8.60 -10.92
C TYR A 117 -1.25 -9.79 -11.69
N ARG A 118 -0.13 -10.34 -11.21
CA ARG A 118 0.44 -11.59 -11.73
C ARG A 118 -0.16 -12.78 -10.96
N PRO A 119 -0.77 -13.78 -11.61
CA PRO A 119 -1.19 -14.99 -10.92
C PRO A 119 0.01 -15.82 -10.45
N PRO A 120 -0.15 -16.71 -9.45
CA PRO A 120 -1.36 -16.90 -8.65
C PRO A 120 -1.63 -15.74 -7.66
N PHE A 121 -2.90 -15.58 -7.25
CA PHE A 121 -3.33 -14.52 -6.34
C PHE A 121 -4.48 -14.98 -5.43
N ASP A 122 -4.19 -15.09 -4.13
CA ASP A 122 -5.15 -15.56 -3.12
C ASP A 122 -5.92 -14.38 -2.51
N PHE A 123 -6.93 -13.92 -3.26
CA PHE A 123 -7.76 -12.78 -2.86
C PHE A 123 -8.60 -13.07 -1.61
N GLU A 124 -9.15 -14.27 -1.48
CA GLU A 124 -10.03 -14.66 -0.37
C GLU A 124 -9.30 -14.62 0.97
N THR A 125 -8.04 -15.08 1.02
CA THR A 125 -7.24 -14.99 2.24
C THR A 125 -6.98 -13.53 2.63
N LEU A 126 -6.74 -12.65 1.65
CA LEU A 126 -6.58 -11.22 1.89
C LEU A 126 -7.88 -10.60 2.43
N LEU A 127 -9.03 -10.92 1.83
CA LEU A 127 -10.34 -10.49 2.34
C LEU A 127 -10.56 -10.95 3.78
N GLY A 128 -10.25 -12.19 4.13
CA GLY A 128 -10.36 -12.69 5.51
C GLY A 128 -9.45 -11.93 6.49
N ILE A 129 -8.23 -11.55 6.08
CA ILE A 129 -7.32 -10.74 6.90
C ILE A 129 -7.89 -9.34 7.14
N LEU A 130 -8.44 -8.71 6.09
CA LEU A 130 -9.04 -7.38 6.14
C LEU A 130 -10.33 -7.38 6.96
N GLN A 131 -11.22 -8.34 6.75
CA GLN A 131 -12.47 -8.50 7.49
C GLN A 131 -12.23 -8.66 9.00
N ALA A 132 -11.29 -9.52 9.39
CA ALA A 132 -10.96 -9.73 10.80
C ALA A 132 -10.42 -8.47 11.50
N ARG A 133 -9.95 -7.48 10.73
CA ARG A 133 -9.36 -6.22 11.21
C ARG A 133 -10.18 -4.99 10.81
N ALA A 134 -11.40 -5.15 10.33
CA ALA A 134 -12.16 -4.05 9.75
C ALA A 134 -12.40 -2.91 10.76
N THR A 135 -12.06 -1.68 10.38
CA THR A 135 -12.42 -0.46 11.12
C THR A 135 -13.78 0.07 10.66
N PRO A 136 -14.34 1.13 11.28
CA PRO A 136 -15.55 1.78 10.75
C PRO A 136 -15.44 2.29 9.31
N PHE A 137 -14.24 2.34 8.74
CA PHE A 137 -14.00 2.73 7.36
C PHE A 137 -14.04 1.55 6.37
N GLU A 138 -14.11 0.32 6.86
CA GLU A 138 -13.89 -0.88 6.05
C GLU A 138 -14.96 -1.92 6.32
N ARG A 139 -15.35 -2.65 5.28
CA ARG A 139 -16.14 -3.87 5.42
C ARG A 139 -15.84 -4.82 4.29
N VAL A 140 -16.11 -6.09 4.50
CA VAL A 140 -16.03 -7.13 3.47
C VAL A 140 -17.40 -7.79 3.40
N GLU A 141 -17.99 -7.79 2.21
CA GLU A 141 -19.30 -8.38 1.96
C GLU A 141 -19.34 -8.95 0.53
N GLY A 142 -19.90 -10.15 0.37
CA GLY A 142 -20.09 -10.76 -0.95
C GLY A 142 -18.81 -10.87 -1.79
N GLY A 143 -17.67 -11.22 -1.19
CA GLY A 143 -16.39 -11.30 -1.89
C GLY A 143 -15.84 -9.96 -2.36
N THR A 144 -16.32 -8.84 -1.81
CA THR A 144 -15.90 -7.48 -2.15
C THR A 144 -15.40 -6.76 -0.90
N TYR A 145 -14.24 -6.12 -1.02
CA TYR A 145 -13.72 -5.21 -0.01
C TYR A 145 -14.25 -3.80 -0.26
N TYR A 146 -14.83 -3.18 0.75
CA TYR A 146 -15.32 -1.81 0.70
C TYR A 146 -14.51 -0.92 1.62
N ARG A 147 -14.23 0.30 1.15
CA ARG A 147 -13.48 1.32 1.89
C ARG A 147 -14.15 2.68 1.78
N ARG A 148 -14.27 3.39 2.89
CA ARG A 148 -14.75 4.77 2.93
C ARG A 148 -13.62 5.76 2.62
N VAL A 149 -13.87 6.68 1.71
CA VAL A 149 -12.94 7.72 1.23
C VAL A 149 -13.71 9.02 1.02
N GLY A 150 -13.40 10.06 1.79
CA GLY A 150 -14.04 11.38 1.66
C GLY A 150 -15.58 11.34 1.80
N GLY A 151 -16.10 10.47 2.68
CA GLY A 151 -17.54 10.29 2.88
C GLY A 151 -18.20 9.27 1.93
N PHE A 152 -17.58 9.01 0.78
CA PHE A 152 -18.01 8.04 -0.23
C PHE A 152 -17.48 6.64 0.04
N GLU A 153 -18.11 5.62 -0.53
CA GLU A 153 -17.65 4.23 -0.44
C GLU A 153 -17.10 3.78 -1.80
N ILE A 154 -15.96 3.09 -1.79
CA ILE A 154 -15.41 2.38 -2.95
C ILE A 154 -15.52 0.87 -2.74
N GLY A 155 -15.61 0.10 -3.82
CA GLY A 155 -15.63 -1.37 -3.78
C GLY A 155 -14.50 -1.98 -4.61
N VAL A 156 -13.87 -3.03 -4.10
CA VAL A 156 -12.79 -3.77 -4.74
C VAL A 156 -13.14 -5.26 -4.79
N SER A 157 -13.26 -5.81 -6.00
CA SER A 157 -13.53 -7.23 -6.23
C SER A 157 -12.52 -7.83 -7.20
N ASN A 158 -12.36 -9.16 -7.16
CA ASN A 158 -11.43 -9.87 -8.03
C ASN A 158 -12.11 -10.38 -9.31
N LEU A 159 -11.44 -10.22 -10.45
CA LEU A 159 -11.79 -10.81 -11.74
C LEU A 159 -10.70 -11.82 -12.14
N PRO A 160 -10.74 -13.06 -11.60
CA PRO A 160 -9.66 -14.04 -11.74
C PRO A 160 -9.35 -14.40 -13.19
N GLU A 161 -10.38 -14.58 -14.03
CA GLU A 161 -10.23 -14.89 -15.47
C GLU A 161 -9.45 -13.81 -16.25
N LYS A 162 -9.32 -12.61 -15.68
CA LYS A 162 -8.62 -11.46 -16.29
C LYS A 162 -7.37 -11.04 -15.52
N ASN A 163 -6.99 -11.78 -14.47
CA ASN A 163 -5.87 -11.50 -13.58
C ASN A 163 -5.83 -10.04 -13.09
N ARG A 164 -6.98 -9.52 -12.64
CA ARG A 164 -7.09 -8.12 -12.21
C ARG A 164 -8.15 -7.91 -11.14
N LEU A 165 -7.97 -6.84 -10.37
CA LEU A 165 -9.01 -6.30 -9.51
C LEU A 165 -9.86 -5.28 -10.26
N SER A 166 -11.16 -5.29 -9.97
CA SER A 166 -12.14 -4.27 -10.36
C SER A 166 -12.35 -3.33 -9.18
N ILE A 167 -12.17 -2.04 -9.40
CA ILE A 167 -12.27 -0.99 -8.38
C ILE A 167 -13.40 -0.05 -8.78
N ARG A 168 -14.55 -0.16 -8.12
CA ARG A 168 -15.69 0.73 -8.34
C ARG A 168 -15.58 1.93 -7.42
N ILE A 169 -15.59 3.13 -7.99
CA ILE A 169 -15.60 4.39 -7.25
C ILE A 169 -16.78 5.26 -7.70
N PRO A 170 -17.35 6.10 -6.84
CA PRO A 170 -18.29 7.16 -7.26
C PRO A 170 -17.60 8.18 -8.17
N VAL A 171 -18.37 8.82 -9.05
CA VAL A 171 -17.84 9.80 -10.03
C VAL A 171 -17.20 11.02 -9.36
N GLU A 172 -17.63 11.35 -8.14
CA GLU A 172 -17.09 12.40 -7.27
C GLU A 172 -15.63 12.13 -6.89
N LEU A 173 -15.23 10.86 -6.83
CA LEU A 173 -13.86 10.44 -6.58
C LEU A 173 -13.03 10.28 -7.85
N SER A 174 -13.55 10.61 -9.04
CA SER A 174 -12.84 10.42 -10.32
C SER A 174 -11.47 11.10 -10.34
N ARG A 175 -11.33 12.30 -9.79
CA ARG A 175 -10.05 13.01 -9.68
C ARG A 175 -9.05 12.33 -8.74
N GLN A 176 -9.54 11.52 -7.80
CA GLN A 176 -8.73 10.70 -6.89
C GLN A 176 -8.51 9.28 -7.43
N SER A 177 -8.98 8.97 -8.64
CA SER A 177 -8.91 7.64 -9.25
C SER A 177 -7.51 7.04 -9.20
N HIS A 178 -6.49 7.85 -9.52
CA HIS A 178 -5.11 7.42 -9.49
C HIS A 178 -4.65 7.05 -8.07
N ALA A 179 -4.85 7.96 -7.11
CA ALA A 179 -4.50 7.74 -5.70
C ALA A 179 -5.21 6.50 -5.13
N ILE A 180 -6.47 6.29 -5.49
CA ILE A 180 -7.26 5.12 -5.09
C ILE A 180 -6.67 3.84 -5.69
N VAL A 181 -6.38 3.82 -6.99
CA VAL A 181 -5.76 2.64 -7.65
C VAL A 181 -4.45 2.28 -6.96
N ARG A 182 -3.59 3.25 -6.64
CA ARG A 182 -2.36 2.97 -5.90
C ARG A 182 -2.61 2.35 -4.53
N ARG A 183 -3.54 2.91 -3.76
CA ARG A 183 -3.85 2.41 -2.41
C ARG A 183 -4.37 0.98 -2.48
N VAL A 184 -5.16 0.65 -3.51
CA VAL A 184 -5.55 -0.73 -3.81
C VAL A 184 -4.33 -1.59 -4.17
N ARG A 185 -3.45 -1.13 -5.07
CA ARG A 185 -2.21 -1.87 -5.42
C ARG A 185 -1.34 -2.13 -4.20
N ALA A 186 -1.22 -1.15 -3.30
CA ALA A 186 -0.47 -1.26 -2.06
C ALA A 186 -1.13 -2.20 -1.05
N LEU A 187 -2.44 -2.04 -0.82
CA LEU A 187 -3.18 -2.87 0.13
C LEU A 187 -3.16 -4.35 -0.25
N PHE A 188 -3.30 -4.66 -1.54
CA PHE A 188 -3.37 -6.04 -2.05
C PHE A 188 -2.05 -6.56 -2.64
N ASP A 189 -0.96 -5.79 -2.55
CA ASP A 189 0.39 -6.19 -3.02
C ASP A 189 0.42 -6.66 -4.48
N LEU A 190 -0.26 -5.92 -5.36
CA LEU A 190 -0.48 -6.34 -6.75
C LEU A 190 0.79 -6.31 -7.62
N ASP A 191 1.80 -5.56 -7.18
CA ASP A 191 3.07 -5.38 -7.89
C ASP A 191 4.03 -6.56 -7.74
N ALA A 192 3.81 -7.43 -6.73
CA ALA A 192 4.66 -8.58 -6.47
C ALA A 192 4.76 -9.54 -7.67
N ASN A 193 5.92 -10.19 -7.79
CA ASN A 193 6.14 -11.27 -8.74
C ASN A 193 6.14 -12.62 -7.99
N PRO A 194 4.98 -13.31 -7.93
CA PRO A 194 4.86 -14.51 -7.12
C PRO A 194 5.79 -15.64 -7.59
N LEU A 195 6.08 -15.73 -8.89
CA LEU A 195 6.95 -16.79 -9.43
C LEU A 195 8.39 -16.65 -8.91
N VAL A 196 8.97 -15.45 -8.98
CA VAL A 196 10.32 -15.17 -8.47
C VAL A 196 10.42 -15.40 -6.96
N ILE A 197 9.38 -15.01 -6.22
CA ILE A 197 9.34 -15.18 -4.77
C ILE A 197 9.25 -16.67 -4.40
N GLN A 198 8.38 -17.41 -5.08
CA GLN A 198 8.18 -18.84 -4.84
C GLN A 198 9.41 -19.67 -5.25
N GLU A 199 10.07 -19.33 -6.35
CA GLU A 199 11.31 -19.98 -6.76
C GLU A 199 12.41 -19.79 -5.69
N ALA A 200 12.60 -18.56 -5.22
CA ALA A 200 13.63 -18.27 -4.22
C ALA A 200 13.33 -18.94 -2.87
N LEU A 201 12.08 -18.91 -2.40
CA LEU A 201 11.70 -19.49 -1.11
C LEU A 201 11.46 -21.00 -1.16
N GLY A 202 11.15 -21.55 -2.34
CA GLY A 202 10.93 -22.98 -2.57
C GLY A 202 12.18 -23.84 -2.45
N ALA A 203 13.38 -23.24 -2.41
CA ALA A 203 14.61 -23.94 -2.06
C ALA A 203 14.62 -24.47 -0.61
N ASP A 204 13.77 -23.90 0.25
CA ASP A 204 13.57 -24.34 1.63
C ASP A 204 12.42 -25.37 1.70
N PRO A 205 12.68 -26.64 2.09
CA PRO A 205 11.64 -27.68 2.07
C PRO A 205 10.39 -27.36 2.88
N LEU A 206 10.53 -26.63 4.00
CA LEU A 206 9.40 -26.21 4.82
C LEU A 206 8.51 -25.23 4.04
N LEU A 207 9.12 -24.20 3.43
CA LEU A 207 8.38 -23.20 2.66
C LEU A 207 7.85 -23.79 1.35
N ALA A 208 8.57 -24.70 0.70
CA ALA A 208 8.10 -25.39 -0.50
C ALA A 208 6.75 -26.08 -0.27
N ALA A 209 6.60 -26.79 0.86
CA ALA A 209 5.34 -27.43 1.23
C ALA A 209 4.22 -26.41 1.48
N LEU A 210 4.53 -25.30 2.16
CA LEU A 210 3.55 -24.23 2.43
C LEU A 210 3.14 -23.48 1.16
N ILE A 211 4.08 -23.23 0.23
CA ILE A 211 3.83 -22.61 -1.07
C ILE A 211 2.88 -23.49 -1.90
N ALA A 212 3.13 -24.80 -1.95
CA ALA A 212 2.28 -25.74 -2.67
C ALA A 212 0.86 -25.79 -2.08
N LYS A 213 0.73 -25.77 -0.75
CA LYS A 213 -0.58 -25.77 -0.06
C LYS A 213 -1.32 -24.44 -0.21
N HIS A 214 -0.59 -23.33 -0.32
CA HIS A 214 -1.13 -21.97 -0.26
C HIS A 214 -0.52 -21.07 -1.35
N PRO A 215 -0.83 -21.33 -2.63
CA PRO A 215 -0.32 -20.56 -3.74
C PRO A 215 -0.90 -19.15 -3.75
N GLY A 216 -0.18 -18.19 -4.31
CA GLY A 216 -0.68 -16.82 -4.51
C GLY A 216 -0.75 -15.96 -3.24
N GLN A 217 -0.10 -16.41 -2.15
CA GLN A 217 0.08 -15.63 -0.94
C GLN A 217 0.72 -14.26 -1.24
N ARG A 218 0.25 -13.23 -0.55
CA ARG A 218 0.73 -11.84 -0.64
C ARG A 218 1.07 -11.27 0.74
N VAL A 219 1.79 -10.16 0.75
CA VAL A 219 2.03 -9.34 1.94
C VAL A 219 1.10 -8.13 1.88
N PRO A 220 -0.08 -8.14 2.54
CA PRO A 220 -0.99 -7.01 2.47
C PRO A 220 -0.30 -5.74 2.96
N GLY A 221 -0.46 -4.62 2.26
CA GLY A 221 0.07 -3.34 2.72
C GLY A 221 -0.86 -2.66 3.73
N CYS A 222 -1.08 -1.36 3.51
CA CYS A 222 -2.08 -0.54 4.19
C CYS A 222 -2.75 0.45 3.22
N TRP A 223 -3.99 0.84 3.55
CA TRP A 223 -4.68 1.93 2.87
C TRP A 223 -4.10 3.30 3.26
N ASP A 224 -3.88 3.49 4.56
CA ASP A 224 -3.31 4.67 5.17
C ASP A 224 -2.21 4.26 6.18
N ARG A 225 -1.08 4.99 6.15
CA ARG A 225 0.11 4.63 6.94
C ARG A 225 -0.08 4.94 8.42
N PHE A 226 -0.68 6.08 8.73
CA PHE A 226 -0.94 6.48 10.10
C PHE A 226 -2.00 5.58 10.74
N GLU A 227 -3.04 5.25 9.99
CA GLU A 227 -4.05 4.27 10.42
C GLU A 227 -3.43 2.91 10.75
N LEU A 228 -2.51 2.41 9.90
CA LEU A 228 -1.81 1.16 10.20
C LEU A 228 -0.94 1.28 11.45
N LEU A 229 -0.23 2.39 11.62
CA LEU A 229 0.57 2.66 12.81
C LEU A 229 -0.28 2.57 14.10
N LEU A 230 -1.45 3.22 14.12
CA LEU A 230 -2.40 3.12 15.24
C LEU A 230 -2.82 1.67 15.50
N ARG A 231 -3.21 0.94 14.44
CA ARG A 231 -3.63 -0.46 14.54
C ARG A 231 -2.55 -1.35 15.14
N VAL A 232 -1.29 -1.14 14.77
CA VAL A 232 -0.17 -1.94 15.27
C VAL A 232 0.05 -1.66 16.75
N VAL A 233 0.09 -0.38 17.18
CA VAL A 233 0.32 -0.02 18.59
C VAL A 233 -0.85 -0.47 19.48
N ILE A 234 -2.09 -0.25 19.04
CA ILE A 234 -3.29 -0.71 19.75
C ILE A 234 -3.27 -2.24 19.91
N GLY A 235 -2.91 -2.96 18.84
CA GLY A 235 -2.89 -4.41 18.79
C GLY A 235 -1.76 -5.10 19.57
N GLN A 236 -0.82 -4.36 20.15
CA GLN A 236 0.26 -4.94 20.95
C GLN A 236 -0.30 -5.76 22.12
N HIS A 237 0.13 -7.03 22.18
CA HIS A 237 -0.18 -7.99 23.26
C HIS A 237 -1.66 -8.30 23.50
N ILE A 238 -2.55 -8.01 22.55
CA ILE A 238 -3.97 -8.32 22.65
C ILE A 238 -4.47 -9.10 21.44
N SER A 239 -5.68 -9.68 21.54
CA SER A 239 -6.29 -10.37 20.41
C SER A 239 -6.68 -9.40 19.29
N VAL A 240 -6.79 -9.92 18.06
CA VAL A 240 -7.24 -9.12 16.91
C VAL A 240 -8.63 -8.52 17.16
N ALA A 241 -9.56 -9.28 17.75
CA ALA A 241 -10.91 -8.78 18.08
C ALA A 241 -10.88 -7.64 19.12
N GLY A 242 -10.02 -7.76 20.13
CA GLY A 242 -9.80 -6.70 21.13
C GLY A 242 -9.23 -5.44 20.50
N ALA A 243 -8.21 -5.58 19.64
CA ALA A 243 -7.61 -4.47 18.92
C ALA A 243 -8.60 -3.75 18.00
N THR A 244 -9.42 -4.50 17.25
CA THR A 244 -10.46 -3.95 16.38
C THR A 244 -11.51 -3.17 17.18
N THR A 245 -11.90 -3.67 18.36
CA THR A 245 -12.83 -2.98 19.26
C THR A 245 -12.27 -1.65 19.75
N LEU A 246 -11.01 -1.63 20.21
CA LEU A 246 -10.35 -0.41 20.67
C LEU A 246 -10.14 0.61 19.54
N MET A 247 -9.75 0.13 18.35
CA MET A 247 -9.60 0.99 17.17
C MET A 247 -10.92 1.65 16.76
N ARG A 248 -12.04 0.90 16.82
CA ARG A 248 -13.38 1.46 16.58
C ARG A 248 -13.69 2.60 17.56
N ARG A 249 -13.53 2.36 18.86
CA ARG A 249 -13.78 3.38 19.90
C ARG A 249 -12.94 4.63 19.68
N LEU A 250 -11.66 4.48 19.35
CA LEU A 250 -10.76 5.60 19.07
C LEU A 250 -11.26 6.43 17.89
N VAL A 251 -11.60 5.78 16.78
CA VAL A 251 -12.09 6.46 15.57
C VAL A 251 -13.42 7.18 15.81
N GLU A 252 -14.33 6.57 16.57
CA GLU A 252 -15.66 7.13 16.85
C GLU A 252 -15.64 8.29 17.86
N GLN A 253 -14.78 8.22 18.90
CA GLN A 253 -14.76 9.19 19.98
C GLN A 253 -13.75 10.33 19.80
N ILE A 254 -12.61 10.06 19.16
CA ILE A 254 -11.53 11.04 18.97
C ILE A 254 -11.38 11.38 17.49
N GLY A 255 -11.41 10.37 16.64
CA GLY A 255 -11.05 10.47 15.22
C GLY A 255 -9.74 9.74 14.93
N GLY A 256 -9.56 9.37 13.66
CA GLY A 256 -8.40 8.57 13.21
C GLY A 256 -7.26 9.37 12.57
N THR A 257 -7.30 10.71 12.61
CA THR A 257 -6.29 11.57 11.97
C THR A 257 -5.21 12.00 12.96
N PRO A 258 -3.97 12.30 12.50
CA PRO A 258 -2.93 12.84 13.37
C PRO A 258 -3.39 14.08 14.13
N ALA A 259 -3.94 15.08 13.45
CA ALA A 259 -4.50 16.29 14.04
C ALA A 259 -5.52 16.01 15.17
N ALA A 260 -6.50 15.11 14.93
CA ALA A 260 -7.54 14.82 15.92
C ALA A 260 -6.97 14.15 17.19
N ILE A 261 -6.04 13.21 17.01
CA ILE A 261 -5.41 12.51 18.13
C ILE A 261 -4.43 13.43 18.86
N ALA A 262 -3.66 14.25 18.16
CA ALA A 262 -2.73 15.21 18.74
C ALA A 262 -3.45 16.31 19.55
N ALA A 263 -4.67 16.70 19.13
CA ALA A 263 -5.51 17.64 19.85
C ALA A 263 -6.22 17.03 21.08
N SER A 264 -6.19 15.71 21.25
CA SER A 264 -6.68 15.01 22.44
C SER A 264 -5.59 14.95 23.53
N SER A 265 -5.69 13.99 24.46
CA SER A 265 -4.65 13.73 25.46
C SER A 265 -4.46 12.24 25.71
N PRO A 266 -3.31 11.82 26.27
CA PRO A 266 -3.10 10.42 26.67
C PRO A 266 -4.16 9.90 27.65
N GLU A 267 -4.68 10.74 28.55
CA GLU A 267 -5.74 10.36 29.50
C GLU A 267 -7.04 10.01 28.78
N VAL A 268 -7.44 10.81 27.79
CA VAL A 268 -8.63 10.57 26.96
C VAL A 268 -8.47 9.28 26.15
N ILE A 269 -7.29 9.05 25.58
CA ILE A 269 -7.01 7.82 24.82
C ILE A 269 -6.99 6.59 25.75
N ALA A 270 -6.41 6.71 26.94
CA ALA A 270 -6.38 5.64 27.93
C ALA A 270 -7.80 5.24 28.38
N ALA A 271 -8.71 6.22 28.54
CA ALA A 271 -10.11 6.00 28.90
C ALA A 271 -10.88 5.11 27.91
N LEU A 272 -10.37 4.90 26.69
CA LEU A 272 -10.95 3.97 25.71
C LEU A 272 -10.76 2.48 26.06
N GLY A 273 -9.94 2.18 27.08
CA GLY A 273 -9.53 0.84 27.49
C GLY A 273 -8.10 0.47 27.08
N LEU A 274 -7.25 1.47 26.79
CA LEU A 274 -5.84 1.30 26.51
C LEU A 274 -5.02 1.44 27.81
N THR A 275 -3.82 0.85 27.83
CA THR A 275 -2.88 1.12 28.92
C THR A 275 -2.31 2.54 28.76
N THR A 276 -1.97 3.20 29.86
CA THR A 276 -1.35 4.55 29.84
C THR A 276 -0.17 4.60 28.87
N LYS A 277 0.76 3.64 28.95
CA LYS A 277 1.91 3.56 28.03
C LYS A 277 1.52 3.52 26.54
N ARG A 278 0.45 2.80 26.18
CA ARG A 278 -0.01 2.75 24.77
C ARG A 278 -0.70 4.04 24.38
N ALA A 279 -1.48 4.62 25.28
CA ALA A 279 -2.10 5.93 25.06
C ALA A 279 -1.05 7.02 24.85
N ASP A 280 -0.01 7.07 25.69
CA ASP A 280 1.14 7.96 25.55
C ASP A 280 1.82 7.78 24.19
N THR A 281 2.06 6.52 23.80
CA THR A 281 2.69 6.19 22.51
C THR A 281 1.84 6.69 21.34
N ILE A 282 0.54 6.40 21.34
CA ILE A 282 -0.39 6.82 20.28
C ILE A 282 -0.47 8.34 20.16
N TRP A 283 -0.61 9.03 21.30
CA TRP A 283 -0.66 10.49 21.34
C TRP A 283 0.64 11.12 20.84
N ASN A 284 1.79 10.63 21.32
CA ASN A 284 3.09 11.12 20.88
C ASN A 284 3.31 10.90 19.38
N LEU A 285 2.96 9.73 18.85
CA LEU A 285 3.04 9.46 17.40
C LEU A 285 2.20 10.44 16.59
N ALA A 286 0.97 10.72 17.03
CA ALA A 286 0.11 11.70 16.37
C ALA A 286 0.74 13.09 16.36
N ARG A 287 1.30 13.53 17.50
CA ARG A 287 1.98 14.83 17.64
C ARG A 287 3.20 14.94 16.74
N LEU A 288 4.04 13.91 16.69
CA LEU A 288 5.24 13.88 15.84
C LEU A 288 4.88 13.93 14.34
N VAL A 289 3.82 13.23 13.92
CA VAL A 289 3.34 13.28 12.52
C VAL A 289 2.76 14.64 12.19
N GLU A 290 1.92 15.20 13.06
CA GLU A 290 1.30 16.52 12.85
C GLU A 290 2.34 17.64 12.81
N ALA A 291 3.40 17.54 13.62
CA ALA A 291 4.51 18.48 13.62
C ALA A 291 5.50 18.28 12.45
N GLY A 292 5.33 17.23 11.63
CA GLY A 292 6.26 16.88 10.56
C GLY A 292 7.61 16.32 11.05
N GLU A 293 7.72 15.97 12.34
CA GLU A 293 8.92 15.41 12.97
C GLU A 293 9.07 13.90 12.70
N LEU A 294 7.97 13.20 12.35
CA LEU A 294 7.99 11.79 11.95
C LEU A 294 7.55 11.63 10.49
N ASN A 295 8.49 11.22 9.62
CA ASN A 295 8.24 11.07 8.20
C ASN A 295 7.68 9.66 7.87
N LEU A 296 6.36 9.55 7.76
CA LEU A 296 5.70 8.31 7.30
C LEU A 296 5.96 7.99 5.82
N ASP A 297 6.47 8.97 5.06
CA ASP A 297 6.82 8.85 3.65
C ASP A 297 8.28 8.45 3.39
N GLU A 298 9.09 8.25 4.44
CA GLU A 298 10.44 7.70 4.31
C GLU A 298 10.42 6.38 3.52
N ARG A 299 11.40 6.19 2.63
CA ARG A 299 11.49 5.03 1.72
C ARG A 299 12.77 4.22 1.90
N ASN A 300 13.76 4.77 2.60
CA ASN A 300 14.92 4.03 3.05
C ASN A 300 14.49 3.12 4.22
N PRO A 301 14.51 1.78 4.05
CA PRO A 301 14.04 0.86 5.09
C PRO A 301 14.86 0.94 6.39
N GLN A 302 16.12 1.38 6.33
CA GLN A 302 16.97 1.51 7.50
C GLN A 302 16.64 2.80 8.27
N VAL A 303 16.57 3.94 7.59
CA VAL A 303 16.16 5.22 8.20
C VAL A 303 14.74 5.11 8.76
N PHE A 304 13.83 4.46 8.02
CA PHE A 304 12.48 4.20 8.50
C PHE A 304 12.49 3.36 9.78
N TYR A 305 13.32 2.31 9.86
CA TYR A 305 13.42 1.52 11.08
C TYR A 305 13.91 2.36 12.27
N GLU A 306 14.98 3.12 12.06
CA GLU A 306 15.65 3.90 13.10
C GLU A 306 14.73 4.98 13.68
N GLN A 307 13.99 5.72 12.86
CA GLN A 307 13.03 6.71 13.36
C GLN A 307 11.94 6.09 14.23
N PHE A 308 11.48 4.88 13.93
CA PHE A 308 10.42 4.23 14.70
C PHE A 308 10.94 3.64 16.01
N VAL A 309 12.09 2.97 16.01
CA VAL A 309 12.67 2.39 17.23
C VAL A 309 13.11 3.46 18.25
N ALA A 310 13.41 4.67 17.78
CA ALA A 310 13.70 5.80 18.67
C ALA A 310 12.49 6.26 19.50
N ILE A 311 11.27 5.83 19.17
CA ILE A 311 10.04 6.30 19.82
C ILE A 311 9.71 5.38 21.00
N PRO A 312 9.54 5.93 22.23
CA PRO A 312 9.09 5.14 23.38
C PRO A 312 7.79 4.38 23.08
N GLY A 313 7.78 3.08 23.38
CA GLY A 313 6.65 2.18 23.09
C GLY A 313 6.72 1.47 21.73
N ILE A 314 7.71 1.80 20.89
CA ILE A 314 7.94 1.15 19.59
C ILE A 314 9.21 0.31 19.64
N GLY A 315 9.05 -0.99 19.86
CA GLY A 315 10.16 -1.95 19.86
C GLY A 315 10.51 -2.49 18.46
N PRO A 316 11.57 -3.32 18.36
CA PRO A 316 12.02 -3.94 17.10
C PRO A 316 10.91 -4.68 16.35
N TRP A 317 10.07 -5.44 17.05
CA TRP A 317 8.93 -6.15 16.45
C TRP A 317 7.98 -5.20 15.72
N THR A 318 7.59 -4.09 16.36
CA THR A 318 6.67 -3.10 15.78
C THR A 318 7.31 -2.43 14.56
N ALA A 319 8.58 -2.03 14.67
CA ALA A 319 9.29 -1.39 13.57
C ALA A 319 9.46 -2.32 12.35
N GLU A 320 9.81 -3.60 12.56
CA GLU A 320 9.84 -4.61 11.50
C GLU A 320 8.48 -4.83 10.84
N PHE A 321 7.42 -4.92 11.65
CA PHE A 321 6.06 -5.08 11.15
C PHE A 321 5.62 -3.86 10.32
N LEU A 322 5.97 -2.65 10.76
CA LEU A 322 5.71 -1.42 10.00
C LEU A 322 6.52 -1.40 8.69
N ARG A 323 7.80 -1.79 8.68
CA ARG A 323 8.55 -1.93 7.42
C ARG A 323 7.88 -2.90 6.45
N MET A 324 7.47 -4.05 6.96
CA MET A 324 6.78 -5.08 6.17
C MET A 324 5.50 -4.53 5.53
N ARG A 325 4.70 -3.77 6.28
CA ARG A 325 3.31 -3.42 5.88
C ARG A 325 3.17 -2.00 5.32
N VAL A 326 3.87 -1.02 5.89
CA VAL A 326 3.87 0.39 5.45
C VAL A 326 4.76 0.60 4.23
N LEU A 327 6.01 0.13 4.29
CA LEU A 327 6.93 0.24 3.16
C LEU A 327 6.71 -0.83 2.11
N ARG A 328 5.93 -1.87 2.43
CA ARG A 328 5.84 -3.10 1.63
C ARG A 328 7.23 -3.67 1.38
N TRP A 329 8.12 -3.56 2.38
CA TRP A 329 9.51 -4.00 2.25
C TRP A 329 9.54 -5.53 2.25
N PRO A 330 10.02 -6.19 1.18
CA PRO A 330 9.94 -7.64 1.04
C PRO A 330 10.83 -8.43 2.02
N ASP A 331 11.80 -7.74 2.63
CA ASP A 331 12.84 -8.35 3.47
C ASP A 331 12.76 -7.91 4.94
N ALA A 332 11.59 -7.48 5.40
CA ALA A 332 11.34 -7.23 6.83
C ALA A 332 10.91 -8.53 7.54
N PHE A 333 11.31 -8.70 8.80
CA PHE A 333 11.00 -9.93 9.54
C PHE A 333 10.87 -9.69 11.05
N PRO A 334 9.64 -9.69 11.60
CA PRO A 334 9.42 -9.46 13.02
C PRO A 334 9.67 -10.74 13.84
N ALA A 335 10.93 -11.12 14.07
CA ALA A 335 11.28 -12.38 14.75
C ALA A 335 10.71 -12.51 16.18
N GLY A 336 10.47 -11.39 16.87
CA GLY A 336 9.78 -11.36 18.17
C GLY A 336 8.30 -11.76 18.13
N ASP A 337 7.74 -12.03 16.95
CA ASP A 337 6.34 -12.42 16.80
C ASP A 337 6.08 -13.82 17.37
N LEU A 338 5.18 -13.92 18.35
CA LEU A 338 4.86 -15.19 19.01
C LEU A 338 4.24 -16.20 18.04
N GLY A 339 3.52 -15.75 17.01
CA GLY A 339 3.01 -16.61 15.95
C GLY A 339 4.15 -17.23 15.15
N LEU A 340 5.09 -16.43 14.68
CA LEU A 340 6.25 -16.94 13.93
C LEU A 340 7.11 -17.89 14.77
N GLN A 341 7.34 -17.56 16.05
CA GLN A 341 8.07 -18.43 16.97
C GLN A 341 7.34 -19.76 17.17
N LYS A 342 6.02 -19.74 17.36
CA LYS A 342 5.19 -20.95 17.48
C LYS A 342 5.20 -21.80 16.21
N ALA A 343 5.10 -21.17 15.04
CA ALA A 343 5.08 -21.86 13.74
C ALA A 343 6.36 -22.66 13.48
N MET A 344 7.50 -22.16 13.99
CA MET A 344 8.81 -22.79 13.83
C MET A 344 9.27 -23.60 15.04
N GLY A 345 8.63 -23.44 16.20
CA GLY A 345 9.13 -24.00 17.46
C GLY A 345 10.50 -23.43 17.87
N LEU A 346 10.79 -22.18 17.49
CA LEU A 346 12.08 -21.52 17.73
C LEU A 346 11.93 -20.29 18.61
N THR A 347 12.96 -19.99 19.41
CA THR A 347 13.08 -18.71 20.12
C THR A 347 13.35 -17.58 19.13
N GLU A 348 13.04 -16.34 19.51
CA GLU A 348 13.28 -15.13 18.69
C GLU A 348 14.69 -15.10 18.06
N LYS A 349 15.74 -15.33 18.85
CA LYS A 349 17.13 -15.32 18.36
C LYS A 349 17.37 -16.37 17.26
N LYS A 350 17.01 -17.63 17.53
CA LYS A 350 17.19 -18.74 16.58
C LYS A 350 16.32 -18.56 15.33
N LEU A 351 15.13 -18.00 15.50
CA LEU A 351 14.23 -17.68 14.39
C LEU A 351 14.83 -16.58 13.51
N GLY A 352 15.41 -15.53 14.10
CA GLY A 352 16.11 -14.47 13.37
C GLY A 352 17.30 -15.00 12.57
N GLU A 353 18.10 -15.91 13.15
CA GLU A 353 19.19 -16.60 12.47
C GLU A 353 18.66 -17.45 11.29
N ARG A 354 17.62 -18.25 11.54
CA ARG A 354 16.96 -19.10 10.54
C ARG A 354 16.39 -18.32 9.36
N ALA A 355 15.86 -17.12 9.63
CA ALA A 355 15.24 -16.27 8.60
C ALA A 355 16.25 -15.70 7.59
N ASN A 356 17.57 -15.72 7.89
CA ASN A 356 18.58 -15.28 6.92
C ASN A 356 18.56 -16.10 5.62
N ALA A 357 18.15 -17.37 5.68
CA ALA A 357 18.02 -18.23 4.51
C ALA A 357 16.92 -17.76 3.53
N TRP A 358 16.01 -16.89 3.98
CA TRP A 358 14.87 -16.40 3.18
C TRP A 358 15.11 -15.01 2.61
N LYS A 359 16.29 -14.41 2.78
CA LYS A 359 16.63 -13.14 2.15
C LYS A 359 16.61 -13.28 0.62
N PRO A 360 16.10 -12.30 -0.14
CA PRO A 360 15.55 -11.00 0.29
C PRO A 360 14.01 -11.00 0.45
N TRP A 361 13.38 -12.14 0.74
CA TRP A 361 11.92 -12.34 0.73
C TRP A 361 11.34 -12.71 2.10
N ARG A 362 12.01 -12.32 3.19
CA ARG A 362 11.62 -12.70 4.56
C ARG A 362 10.18 -12.33 4.91
N SER A 363 9.65 -11.21 4.40
CA SER A 363 8.25 -10.82 4.65
C SER A 363 7.24 -11.80 4.03
N TYR A 364 7.55 -12.36 2.86
CA TYR A 364 6.70 -13.39 2.24
C TYR A 364 6.80 -14.70 3.01
N ALA A 365 7.99 -15.11 3.45
CA ALA A 365 8.16 -16.27 4.32
C ALA A 365 7.32 -16.14 5.59
N ALA A 366 7.34 -14.98 6.26
CA ALA A 366 6.50 -14.71 7.44
C ALA A 366 5.01 -14.92 7.16
N MET A 367 4.49 -14.50 6.00
CA MET A 367 3.09 -14.73 5.63
C MET A 367 2.72 -16.21 5.51
N TRP A 368 3.59 -17.04 4.93
CA TRP A 368 3.36 -18.49 4.88
C TRP A 368 3.46 -19.14 6.26
N LEU A 369 4.39 -18.72 7.11
CA LEU A 369 4.51 -19.22 8.48
C LEU A 369 3.29 -18.87 9.34
N TRP A 370 2.78 -17.64 9.28
CA TRP A 370 1.53 -17.31 9.96
C TRP A 370 0.35 -18.13 9.45
N ARG A 371 0.35 -18.47 8.16
CA ARG A 371 -0.70 -19.28 7.55
C ARG A 371 -0.64 -20.75 7.98
N SER A 372 0.54 -21.27 8.32
CA SER A 372 0.69 -22.66 8.80
C SER A 372 0.08 -22.91 10.19
N LEU A 373 -0.30 -21.84 10.92
CA LEU A 373 -0.97 -21.92 12.22
C LEU A 373 -2.50 -21.96 12.13
N LYS A 374 -3.05 -21.77 10.93
CA LYS A 374 -4.48 -21.89 10.63
C LYS A 374 -4.74 -23.25 10.00
#